data_AF-A0A1I7XNE6-F1
#
_entry.id   AF-A0A1I7XNE6-F1
#
_cell.length_a   1.000
_cell.length_b   1.000
_cell.length_c   1.000
_cell.angle_alpha   90.00
_cell.angle_beta   90.00
_cell.angle_gamma   90.00
#
_symmetry.space_group_name_H-M   'P 1'
#
loop_
_entity.id
_entity.type
_entity.pdbx_description
1 polymer ?
#
loop_
_entity_poly.entity_id
_entity_poly.type
_entity_poly.pdbx_seq_one_letter_code
_entity_poly.pdbx_strand_id
1 'polypeptide(L)'
;MCDYDVRVLGNLHRHTVQCVLMINMFNEKIFVILWFWLCIMFIFRSVFVSLFHHLSYYYYYYIRSFFSIISFLKWLFISVRANVSGKALVNSYINKIDPTVARSMHKRSLLQQFVTEKLRPDGVFLIRLIVDNSGDMVTCALLKTLWKDFVKARGEHPPPYSEPLLLASKKISESDL
;
A
#
# COMPACT_ATOMS: atom_id res chain seq x y z
N MET A 1 35.48 38.97 -53.63
CA MET A 1 35.85 39.80 -54.81
C MET A 1 34.56 40.37 -55.35
N CYS A 2 34.53 41.65 -55.69
CA CYS A 2 33.39 42.26 -56.39
C CYS A 2 33.85 42.61 -57.79
N ASP A 3 33.10 42.10 -58.76
CA ASP A 3 33.37 42.33 -60.17
C ASP A 3 32.37 43.37 -60.67
N TYR A 4 32.85 44.37 -61.39
CA TYR A 4 32.00 45.35 -62.03
C TYR A 4 32.45 45.60 -63.47
N ASP A 5 31.46 45.79 -64.35
CA ASP A 5 31.68 45.93 -65.78
C ASP A 5 31.62 47.42 -66.16
N VAL A 6 32.68 47.94 -66.79
CA VAL A 6 32.74 49.33 -67.28
C VAL A 6 32.71 49.32 -68.81
N ARG A 7 31.86 50.18 -69.39
CA ARG A 7 31.72 50.33 -70.85
C ARG A 7 32.57 51.50 -71.34
N VAL A 8 33.47 51.26 -72.30
CA VAL A 8 34.24 52.31 -72.98
C VAL A 8 34.14 52.08 -74.49
N LEU A 9 33.66 53.08 -75.24
CA LEU A 9 33.47 53.09 -76.71
C LEU A 9 33.09 51.71 -77.32
N GLY A 10 31.92 51.19 -76.94
CA GLY A 10 31.35 49.97 -77.54
C GLY A 10 31.94 48.65 -77.06
N ASN A 11 32.99 48.65 -76.24
CA ASN A 11 33.57 47.44 -75.67
C ASN A 11 33.36 47.38 -74.14
N LEU A 12 33.04 46.19 -73.62
CA LEU A 12 32.76 45.97 -72.20
C LEU A 12 34.01 45.38 -71.54
N HIS A 13 34.62 46.11 -70.61
CA HIS A 13 35.78 45.63 -69.85
C HIS A 13 35.38 45.33 -68.41
N ARG A 14 35.71 44.13 -67.92
CA ARG A 14 35.44 43.70 -66.55
C ARG A 14 36.63 43.98 -65.65
N HIS A 15 36.40 44.58 -64.50
CA HIS A 15 37.41 44.79 -63.46
C HIS A 15 37.00 44.10 -62.16
N THR A 16 37.96 43.46 -61.49
CA THR A 16 37.74 42.71 -60.25
C THR A 16 38.49 43.38 -59.10
N VAL A 17 37.80 43.65 -57.98
CA VAL A 17 38.42 44.23 -56.78
C VAL A 17 38.19 43.36 -55.55
N GLN A 18 39.16 43.35 -54.64
CA GLN A 18 39.01 42.67 -53.35
C GLN A 18 38.28 43.58 -52.35
N CYS A 19 36.97 43.45 -52.29
CA CYS A 19 36.17 44.08 -51.23
C CYS A 19 36.32 43.29 -49.92
N VAL A 20 36.77 43.96 -48.86
CA VAL A 20 36.66 43.43 -47.49
C VAL A 20 35.30 43.84 -46.97
N LEU A 21 34.39 42.87 -46.90
CA LEU A 21 33.07 43.10 -46.36
C LEU A 21 33.17 43.11 -44.82
N MET A 22 33.43 44.28 -44.25
CA MET A 22 33.60 44.45 -42.79
C MET A 22 32.41 43.87 -42.01
N ILE A 23 31.19 43.99 -42.55
CA ILE A 23 29.97 43.43 -41.95
C ILE A 23 30.01 41.91 -41.80
N ASN A 24 30.68 41.17 -42.70
CA ASN A 24 30.81 39.71 -42.57
C ASN A 24 31.65 39.31 -41.35
N MET A 25 32.74 40.05 -41.09
CA MET A 25 33.58 39.81 -39.92
C MET A 25 32.85 40.15 -38.62
N PHE A 26 32.06 41.23 -38.60
CA PHE A 26 31.21 41.55 -37.46
C PHE A 26 30.15 40.46 -37.20
N ASN A 27 29.53 39.96 -38.26
CA ASN A 27 28.53 38.90 -38.18
C ASN A 27 29.14 37.60 -37.61
N GLU A 28 30.32 37.23 -38.06
CA GLU A 28 31.06 36.05 -37.56
C GLU A 28 31.27 36.10 -36.03
N LYS A 29 31.72 37.25 -35.49
CA LYS A 29 32.00 37.36 -34.05
C LYS A 29 30.73 37.35 -33.19
N ILE A 30 29.66 37.99 -33.64
CA ILE A 30 28.37 38.00 -32.93
C ILE A 30 27.77 36.59 -32.90
N PHE A 31 27.80 35.87 -34.02
CA PHE A 31 27.28 34.51 -34.07
C PHE A 31 28.05 33.55 -33.15
N VAL A 32 29.37 33.67 -33.06
CA VAL A 32 30.17 32.84 -32.15
C VAL A 32 29.81 33.11 -30.70
N ILE A 33 29.65 34.37 -30.29
CA ILE A 33 29.25 34.74 -28.93
C ILE A 33 27.83 34.24 -28.62
N LEU A 34 26.89 34.44 -29.54
CA LEU A 34 25.51 33.95 -29.39
C LEU A 34 25.46 32.42 -29.31
N TRP A 35 26.29 31.71 -30.07
CA TRP A 35 26.37 30.26 -30.03
C TRP A 35 26.79 29.75 -28.64
N PHE A 36 27.86 30.31 -28.08
CA PHE A 36 28.29 29.96 -26.72
C PHE A 36 27.24 30.30 -25.67
N TRP A 37 26.59 31.46 -25.79
CA TRP A 37 25.50 31.87 -24.90
C TRP A 37 24.33 30.87 -24.92
N LEU A 38 23.90 30.45 -26.11
CA LEU A 38 22.82 29.48 -26.27
C LEU A 38 23.22 28.10 -25.71
N CYS A 39 24.46 27.66 -25.92
CA CYS A 39 24.96 26.42 -25.32
C CYS A 39 24.93 26.46 -23.78
N ILE A 40 25.36 27.56 -23.17
CA ILE A 40 25.31 27.73 -21.71
C ILE A 40 23.87 27.71 -21.20
N MET A 41 22.95 28.43 -21.84
CA MET A 41 21.54 28.44 -21.48
C MET A 41 20.89 27.06 -21.61
N PHE A 42 21.26 26.29 -22.65
CA PHE A 42 20.78 24.94 -22.84
C PHE A 42 21.28 23.98 -21.75
N ILE A 43 22.57 24.03 -21.42
CA ILE A 43 23.16 23.20 -20.36
C ILE A 43 22.56 23.55 -19.00
N PHE A 44 22.44 24.85 -18.69
CA PHE A 44 21.82 25.28 -17.45
C PHE A 44 20.37 24.78 -17.34
N ARG A 45 19.61 24.90 -18.44
CA ARG A 45 18.21 24.45 -18.47
C ARG A 45 18.11 22.93 -18.32
N SER A 46 18.94 22.16 -18.99
CA SER A 46 18.89 20.69 -18.93
C SER A 46 19.23 20.19 -17.52
N VAL A 47 20.28 20.72 -16.89
CA VAL A 47 20.67 20.40 -15.52
C VAL A 47 19.55 20.74 -14.54
N PHE A 48 18.96 21.93 -14.66
CA PHE A 48 17.86 22.35 -13.79
C PHE A 48 16.65 21.41 -13.93
N VAL A 49 16.23 21.11 -15.16
CA VAL A 49 15.10 20.20 -15.41
C VAL A 49 15.39 18.80 -14.85
N SER A 50 16.60 18.27 -15.06
CA SER A 50 17.00 16.96 -14.53
C SER A 50 16.97 16.92 -13.01
N LEU A 51 17.47 17.96 -12.34
CA LEU A 51 17.44 18.05 -10.87
C LEU A 51 16.00 18.12 -10.34
N PHE A 52 15.15 18.94 -10.95
CA PHE A 52 13.74 19.06 -10.57
C PHE A 52 12.99 17.73 -10.76
N HIS A 53 13.24 17.03 -11.86
CA HIS A 53 12.63 15.73 -12.11
C HIS A 53 13.09 14.69 -11.08
N HIS A 54 14.38 14.68 -10.73
CA HIS A 54 14.92 13.76 -9.73
C HIS A 54 14.36 14.02 -8.32
N LEU A 55 14.24 15.30 -7.92
CA LEU A 55 13.62 15.69 -6.65
C LEU A 55 12.14 15.32 -6.60
N SER A 56 11.40 15.63 -7.67
CA SER A 56 9.97 15.27 -7.78
C SER A 56 9.76 13.76 -7.73
N TYR A 57 10.57 12.99 -8.47
CA TYR A 57 10.52 11.53 -8.45
C TYR A 57 10.82 10.97 -7.05
N TYR A 58 11.86 11.48 -6.38
CA TYR A 58 12.23 11.05 -5.03
C TYR A 58 11.14 11.39 -4.00
N TYR A 59 10.57 12.59 -4.08
CA TYR A 59 9.45 13.01 -3.23
C TYR A 59 8.23 12.10 -3.43
N TYR A 60 7.86 11.81 -4.68
CA TYR A 60 6.75 10.92 -4.99
C TYR A 60 6.99 9.49 -4.49
N TYR A 61 8.21 8.97 -4.64
CA TYR A 61 8.60 7.66 -4.10
C TYR A 61 8.45 7.60 -2.58
N TYR A 62 8.90 8.64 -1.87
CA TYR A 62 8.79 8.72 -0.42
C TYR A 62 7.33 8.72 0.05
N ILE A 63 6.47 9.53 -0.59
CA ILE A 63 5.03 9.59 -0.27
C ILE A 63 4.35 8.24 -0.54
N ARG A 64 4.61 7.63 -1.70
CA ARG A 64 4.07 6.30 -2.04
C ARG A 64 4.49 5.24 -1.02
N SER A 65 5.77 5.23 -0.64
CA SER A 65 6.31 4.31 0.36
C SER A 65 5.60 4.49 1.71
N PHE A 66 5.43 5.74 2.16
CA PHE A 66 4.72 6.06 3.40
C PHE A 66 3.27 5.55 3.41
N PHE A 67 2.51 5.78 2.34
CA PHE A 67 1.14 5.25 2.21
C PHE A 67 1.09 3.72 2.24
N SER A 68 2.08 3.05 1.62
CA SER A 68 2.17 1.59 1.63
C SER A 68 2.48 1.05 3.03
N ILE A 69 3.41 1.68 3.75
CA ILE A 69 3.77 1.32 5.13
C ILE A 69 2.57 1.52 6.07
N ILE A 70 1.86 2.65 5.98
CA ILE A 70 0.64 2.87 6.78
C ILE A 70 -0.39 1.77 6.50
N SER A 71 -0.61 1.47 5.22
CA SER A 71 -1.57 0.43 4.83
C SER A 71 -1.18 -0.93 5.42
N PHE A 72 0.10 -1.29 5.33
CA PHE A 72 0.62 -2.52 5.90
C PHE A 72 0.48 -2.56 7.42
N LEU A 73 0.86 -1.49 8.12
CA LEU A 73 0.71 -1.36 9.58
C LEU A 73 -0.75 -1.47 10.01
N LYS A 74 -1.68 -0.87 9.25
CA LYS A 74 -3.12 -0.98 9.50
C LYS A 74 -3.57 -2.44 9.41
N TRP A 75 -3.21 -3.14 8.34
CA TRP A 75 -3.57 -4.56 8.16
C TRP A 75 -2.89 -5.48 9.18
N LEU A 76 -1.64 -5.22 9.52
CA LEU A 76 -0.91 -5.93 10.57
C LEU A 76 -1.60 -5.75 11.92
N PHE A 77 -1.97 -4.51 12.26
CA PHE A 77 -2.67 -4.21 13.51
C PHE A 77 -4.06 -4.87 13.55
N ILE A 78 -4.81 -4.82 12.44
CA ILE A 78 -6.10 -5.51 12.31
C ILE A 78 -5.93 -7.02 12.49
N SER A 79 -4.91 -7.62 11.88
CA SER A 79 -4.61 -9.06 11.96
C SER A 79 -4.22 -9.48 13.40
N VAL A 80 -3.30 -8.76 14.04
CA VAL A 80 -2.89 -9.03 15.43
C VAL A 80 -4.06 -8.86 16.39
N ARG A 81 -4.85 -7.79 16.23
CA ARG A 81 -6.03 -7.53 17.05
C ARG A 81 -7.13 -8.54 16.82
N ALA A 82 -7.29 -9.09 15.62
CA ALA A 82 -8.21 -10.18 15.34
C ALA A 82 -7.80 -11.46 16.07
N ASN A 83 -6.49 -11.78 16.12
CA ASN A 83 -6.00 -12.98 16.79
C ASN A 83 -6.15 -12.92 18.32
N VAL A 84 -5.86 -11.76 18.93
CA VAL A 84 -5.92 -11.58 20.40
C VAL A 84 -7.33 -11.21 20.89
N SER A 85 -7.94 -10.15 20.34
CA SER A 85 -9.24 -9.65 20.83
C SER A 85 -10.45 -10.29 20.15
N GLY A 86 -10.27 -10.97 19.02
CA GLY A 86 -11.39 -11.59 18.31
C GLY A 86 -12.05 -12.72 19.11
N LYS A 87 -11.27 -13.46 19.93
CA LYS A 87 -11.83 -14.48 20.84
C LYS A 87 -12.73 -13.86 21.91
N ALA A 88 -12.32 -12.72 22.48
CA ALA A 88 -13.10 -11.99 23.47
C ALA A 88 -14.39 -11.41 22.87
N LEU A 89 -14.30 -10.92 21.63
CA LEU A 89 -15.45 -10.43 20.86
C LEU A 89 -16.52 -11.53 20.70
N VAL A 90 -16.14 -12.70 20.15
CA VAL A 90 -17.08 -13.83 19.96
C VAL A 90 -17.68 -14.28 21.30
N ASN A 91 -16.89 -14.31 22.38
CA ASN A 91 -17.38 -14.64 23.71
C ASN A 91 -18.48 -13.66 24.18
N SER A 92 -18.32 -12.36 23.92
CA SER A 92 -19.35 -11.35 24.27
C SER A 92 -20.65 -11.52 23.48
N TYR A 93 -20.57 -11.82 22.18
CA TYR A 93 -21.76 -12.04 21.35
C TYR A 93 -22.48 -13.35 21.71
N ILE A 94 -21.75 -14.44 21.94
CA ILE A 94 -22.37 -15.71 22.36
C ILE A 94 -23.05 -15.57 23.73
N ASN A 95 -22.46 -14.84 24.68
CA ASN A 95 -23.11 -14.58 25.97
C ASN A 95 -24.41 -13.78 25.83
N LYS A 96 -24.53 -12.89 24.83
CA LYS A 96 -25.79 -12.21 24.50
C LYS A 96 -26.83 -13.16 23.88
N ILE A 97 -26.39 -14.16 23.13
CA ILE A 97 -27.28 -15.10 22.42
C ILE A 97 -27.75 -16.24 23.34
N ASP A 98 -26.86 -16.82 24.14
CA ASP A 98 -27.17 -17.86 25.12
C ASP A 98 -26.48 -17.54 26.47
N PRO A 99 -27.18 -16.89 27.42
CA PRO A 99 -26.61 -16.52 28.71
C PRO A 99 -26.27 -17.73 29.58
N THR A 100 -26.75 -18.93 29.25
CA THR A 100 -26.44 -20.15 30.00
C THR A 100 -25.00 -20.62 29.80
N VAL A 101 -24.33 -20.16 28.72
CA VAL A 101 -22.91 -20.41 28.47
C VAL A 101 -22.03 -19.84 29.59
N ALA A 102 -22.41 -18.71 30.18
CA ALA A 102 -21.67 -18.12 31.28
C ALA A 102 -21.73 -18.95 32.58
N ARG A 103 -22.79 -19.74 32.80
CA ARG A 103 -22.99 -20.51 34.04
C ARG A 103 -22.40 -21.93 34.00
N SER A 104 -22.34 -22.56 32.83
CA SER A 104 -21.89 -23.95 32.69
C SER A 104 -20.46 -24.05 32.17
N MET A 105 -19.57 -24.70 32.93
CA MET A 105 -18.18 -24.97 32.52
C MET A 105 -18.09 -25.80 31.23
N HIS A 106 -19.02 -26.73 31.03
CA HIS A 106 -19.07 -27.57 29.83
C HIS A 106 -19.39 -26.74 28.57
N LYS A 107 -20.37 -25.83 28.63
CA LYS A 107 -20.69 -24.93 27.52
C LYS A 107 -19.56 -23.95 27.20
N ARG A 108 -18.79 -23.50 28.20
CA ARG A 108 -17.58 -22.68 27.98
C ARG A 108 -16.50 -23.45 27.22
N SER A 109 -16.29 -24.73 27.53
CA SER A 109 -15.37 -25.58 26.77
C SER A 109 -15.84 -25.76 25.32
N LEU A 110 -17.14 -25.96 25.12
CA LEU A 110 -17.74 -26.08 23.78
C LEU A 110 -17.60 -24.78 22.97
N LEU A 111 -17.68 -23.62 23.62
CA LEU A 111 -17.42 -22.32 23.00
C LEU A 111 -15.95 -22.18 22.54
N GLN A 112 -14.99 -22.62 23.35
CA GLN A 112 -13.58 -22.59 22.95
C GLN A 112 -13.31 -23.51 21.75
N GLN A 113 -13.95 -24.67 21.69
CA GLN A 113 -13.89 -25.57 20.52
C GLN A 113 -14.56 -24.96 19.30
N PHE A 114 -15.71 -24.29 19.45
CA PHE A 114 -16.35 -23.57 18.36
C PHE A 114 -15.43 -22.51 17.77
N VAL A 115 -14.79 -21.69 18.61
CA VAL A 115 -13.87 -20.64 18.16
C VAL A 115 -12.62 -21.24 17.50
N THR A 116 -12.08 -22.33 18.03
CA THR A 116 -10.78 -22.88 17.58
C THR A 116 -10.92 -23.84 16.40
N GLU A 117 -11.92 -24.74 16.42
CA GLU A 117 -12.09 -25.79 15.40
C GLU A 117 -13.00 -25.34 14.25
N LYS A 118 -14.14 -24.72 14.56
CA LYS A 118 -15.17 -24.35 13.57
C LYS A 118 -14.92 -22.98 12.95
N LEU A 119 -14.70 -21.97 13.78
CA LEU A 119 -14.56 -20.59 13.33
C LEU A 119 -13.11 -20.28 12.91
N ARG A 120 -12.11 -20.82 13.63
CA ARG A 120 -10.68 -20.61 13.40
C ARG A 120 -10.27 -19.12 13.48
N PRO A 121 -8.97 -18.78 13.48
CA PRO A 121 -8.54 -17.38 13.47
C PRO A 121 -9.10 -16.59 12.28
N ASP A 122 -9.20 -17.22 11.11
CA ASP A 122 -9.69 -16.58 9.89
C ASP A 122 -11.20 -16.26 9.93
N GLY A 123 -12.03 -17.15 10.49
CA GLY A 123 -13.45 -16.88 10.65
C GLY A 123 -13.73 -15.88 11.76
N VAL A 124 -12.90 -15.83 12.80
CA VAL A 124 -12.97 -14.76 13.82
C VAL A 124 -12.66 -13.39 13.19
N PHE A 125 -11.68 -13.34 12.28
CA PHE A 125 -11.40 -12.14 11.49
C PHE A 125 -12.57 -11.76 10.59
N LEU A 126 -13.19 -12.73 9.91
CA LEU A 126 -14.37 -12.48 9.06
C LEU A 126 -15.55 -11.94 9.87
N ILE A 127 -15.83 -12.53 11.04
CA ILE A 127 -16.87 -12.03 11.95
C ILE A 127 -16.61 -10.58 12.33
N ARG A 128 -15.36 -10.22 12.63
CA ARG A 128 -14.99 -8.84 12.95
C ARG A 128 -15.17 -7.89 11.76
N LEU A 129 -14.80 -8.34 10.56
CA LEU A 129 -15.03 -7.57 9.34
C LEU A 129 -16.53 -7.30 9.12
N ILE A 130 -17.38 -8.30 9.40
CA ILE A 130 -18.83 -8.16 9.31
C ILE A 130 -19.36 -7.19 10.37
N VAL A 131 -18.84 -7.22 11.60
CA VAL A 131 -19.19 -6.23 12.64
C VAL A 131 -18.88 -4.81 12.17
N ASP A 132 -17.69 -4.60 11.62
CA ASP A 132 -17.24 -3.25 11.21
C ASP A 132 -18.00 -2.71 9.98
N ASN A 133 -18.57 -3.57 9.12
CA ASN A 133 -19.26 -3.16 7.88
C ASN A 133 -20.80 -3.26 7.93
N SER A 134 -21.35 -4.23 8.68
CA SER A 134 -22.79 -4.55 8.71
C SER A 134 -23.41 -4.42 10.10
N GLY A 135 -22.61 -4.13 11.13
CA GLY A 135 -23.06 -3.89 12.49
C GLY A 135 -23.42 -5.14 13.29
N ASP A 136 -23.80 -4.91 14.55
CA ASP A 136 -24.02 -5.95 15.55
C ASP A 136 -25.22 -6.85 15.27
N MET A 137 -26.29 -6.32 14.68
CA MET A 137 -27.55 -7.05 14.51
C MET A 137 -27.40 -8.20 13.50
N VAL A 138 -26.77 -7.93 12.35
CA VAL A 138 -26.47 -8.94 11.33
C VAL A 138 -25.50 -9.99 11.87
N THR A 139 -24.45 -9.53 12.57
CA THR A 139 -23.46 -10.42 13.17
C THR A 139 -24.09 -11.35 14.20
N CYS A 140 -24.96 -10.85 15.08
CA CYS A 140 -25.67 -11.67 16.07
C CYS A 140 -26.52 -12.76 15.41
N ALA A 141 -27.26 -12.41 14.36
CA ALA A 141 -28.11 -13.36 13.64
C ALA A 141 -27.27 -14.48 13.00
N LEU A 142 -26.17 -14.11 12.33
CA LEU A 142 -25.24 -15.07 11.73
C LEU A 142 -24.62 -15.99 12.78
N LEU A 143 -24.08 -15.41 13.86
CA LEU A 143 -23.40 -16.16 14.91
C LEU A 143 -24.37 -17.09 15.66
N LYS A 144 -25.63 -16.69 15.81
CA LYS A 144 -26.70 -17.53 16.39
C LYS A 144 -26.98 -18.76 15.54
N THR A 145 -27.06 -18.61 14.22
CA THR A 145 -27.28 -19.74 13.31
C THR A 145 -26.08 -20.68 13.33
N LEU A 146 -24.85 -20.14 13.18
CA LEU A 146 -23.62 -20.93 13.23
C LEU A 146 -23.44 -21.69 14.56
N TRP A 147 -23.77 -21.05 15.69
CA TRP A 147 -23.70 -21.67 17.01
C TRP A 147 -24.71 -22.81 17.16
N LYS A 148 -25.97 -22.60 16.72
CA LYS A 148 -27.00 -23.64 16.76
C LYS A 148 -26.61 -24.85 15.92
N ASP A 149 -26.12 -24.61 14.70
CA ASP A 149 -25.70 -25.69 13.81
C ASP A 149 -24.51 -26.47 14.39
N PHE A 150 -23.55 -25.77 15.01
CA PHE A 150 -22.41 -26.40 15.68
C PHE A 150 -22.84 -27.26 16.88
N VAL A 151 -23.71 -26.73 17.74
CA VAL A 151 -24.22 -27.46 18.90
C VAL A 151 -25.05 -28.67 18.47
N LYS A 152 -25.87 -28.54 17.42
CA LYS A 152 -26.63 -29.65 16.84
C LYS A 152 -25.71 -30.75 16.31
N ALA A 153 -24.71 -30.38 15.50
CA ALA A 153 -23.74 -31.33 14.95
C ALA A 153 -22.94 -32.07 16.05
N ARG A 154 -22.60 -31.40 17.14
CA ARG A 154 -21.93 -32.00 18.31
C ARG A 154 -22.85 -32.84 19.19
N GLY A 155 -24.16 -32.61 19.14
CA GLY A 155 -25.17 -33.44 19.81
C GLY A 155 -25.35 -34.81 19.15
N GLU A 156 -25.16 -34.91 17.83
CA GLU A 156 -25.24 -36.16 17.06
C GLU A 156 -23.92 -36.95 17.03
N HIS A 157 -22.77 -36.26 17.03
CA HIS A 157 -21.45 -36.90 17.12
C HIS A 157 -20.59 -36.26 18.22
N PRO A 158 -20.52 -36.86 19.42
CA PRO A 158 -19.57 -36.44 20.43
C PRO A 158 -18.13 -36.70 19.92
N PRO A 159 -17.15 -35.82 20.21
CA PRO A 159 -15.79 -36.00 19.74
C PRO A 159 -15.18 -37.32 20.24
N PRO A 160 -14.32 -37.98 19.45
CA PRO A 160 -13.48 -39.05 19.96
C PRO A 160 -12.45 -38.39 20.89
N TYR A 161 -12.70 -38.50 22.19
CA TYR A 161 -11.83 -38.11 23.31
C TYR A 161 -10.97 -36.83 23.13
N SER A 162 -11.38 -35.75 23.80
CA SER A 162 -10.41 -34.79 24.34
C SER A 162 -10.73 -34.60 25.82
N GLU A 163 -9.81 -35.05 26.66
CA GLU A 163 -9.88 -34.89 28.10
C GLU A 163 -10.06 -33.40 28.44
N PRO A 164 -11.01 -33.02 29.30
CA PRO A 164 -11.13 -31.64 29.75
C PRO A 164 -9.81 -31.20 30.40
N LEU A 165 -9.24 -30.06 29.99
CA LEU A 165 -8.06 -29.43 30.64
C LEU A 165 -8.24 -29.22 32.17
N LEU A 166 -9.47 -29.31 32.68
CA LEU A 166 -9.79 -29.31 34.10
C LEU A 166 -9.24 -30.54 34.85
N LEU A 167 -9.05 -31.68 34.18
CA LEU A 167 -8.42 -32.88 34.75
C LEU A 167 -6.89 -32.78 34.78
N ALA A 168 -6.29 -32.07 33.81
CA ALA A 168 -4.86 -31.79 33.81
C ALA A 168 -4.47 -30.79 34.91
N SER A 169 -5.28 -29.74 35.14
CA SER A 169 -5.08 -28.80 36.25
C SER A 169 -5.36 -29.44 37.62
N LYS A 170 -6.34 -30.35 37.74
CA LYS A 170 -6.65 -31.03 39.00
C LYS A 170 -5.60 -32.09 39.38
N LYS A 171 -4.98 -32.76 38.40
CA LYS A 171 -3.88 -33.71 38.67
C LYS A 171 -2.62 -33.05 39.24
N ILE A 172 -2.38 -31.77 38.97
CA ILE A 172 -1.20 -31.05 39.47
C ILE A 172 -1.37 -30.65 40.95
N SER A 173 -2.59 -30.62 41.50
CA SER A 173 -2.81 -30.25 42.92
C SER A 173 -2.91 -31.43 43.90
N GLU A 174 -2.96 -32.67 43.41
CA GLU A 174 -3.21 -33.87 44.25
C GLU A 174 -1.96 -34.75 44.43
N SER A 175 -0.80 -34.32 43.90
CA SER A 175 0.49 -35.00 44.07
C SER A 175 1.46 -34.30 45.03
N ASP A 176 1.05 -33.20 45.67
CA ASP A 176 1.85 -32.41 46.63
C ASP A 176 1.29 -32.42 48.06
N LEU A 177 0.52 -33.45 48.44
CA LEU A 177 0.15 -33.72 49.84
C LEU A 177 0.31 -35.20 50.20
#